data_AF-R0MGD6-F1
#
_entry.id   AF-R0MGD6-F1
#
_cell.length_a   1.000
_cell.length_b   1.000
_cell.length_c   1.000
_cell.angle_alpha   90.00
_cell.angle_beta   90.00
_cell.angle_gamma   90.00
#
_symmetry.space_group_name_H-M   'P 1'
#
loop_
_entity.id
_entity.type
_entity.pdbx_description
1 polymer ?
#
loop_
_entity_poly.entity_id
_entity_poly.type
_entity_poly.pdbx_seq_one_letter_code
_entity_poly.pdbx_strand_id
1 'polypeptide(L)'
;MSVLIRELLKDYGSACSLIGEYLTINNCSSITQIQKSTNLDSFSLNLGLSILIQRRLITFTFYDNKTLYKLDDKMVIRRLFFNFYIRYVFDRFESHKSFLKILVSGISKIDNYKENIENLKQQGIIKEVSNHNGSNNHYGNQYI
;
A
#
# COMPACT_ATOMS: atom_id res chain seq x y z
N MET A 1 -0.44 2.83 20.95
CA MET A 1 -0.76 2.53 19.52
C MET A 1 0.28 3.13 18.57
N SER A 2 0.74 4.37 18.78
CA SER A 2 1.76 5.02 17.92
C SER A 2 3.15 4.37 17.95
N VAL A 3 3.56 3.72 19.04
CA VAL A 3 4.87 3.04 19.14
C VAL A 3 4.93 1.83 18.21
N LEU A 4 3.91 0.98 18.23
CA LEU A 4 3.84 -0.22 17.38
C LEU A 4 3.82 0.14 15.89
N ILE A 5 3.04 1.16 15.50
CA ILE A 5 3.00 1.67 14.12
C ILE A 5 4.39 2.12 13.67
N ARG A 6 5.11 2.86 14.54
CA ARG A 6 6.48 3.30 14.26
C ARG A 6 7.43 2.13 14.05
N GLU A 7 7.39 1.11 14.90
CA GLU A 7 8.24 -0.09 14.73
C GLU A 7 7.95 -0.80 13.41
N LEU A 8 6.67 -0.97 13.05
CA LEU A 8 6.28 -1.62 11.79
C LEU A 8 6.69 -0.84 10.53
N LEU A 9 6.83 0.49 10.62
CA LEU A 9 7.26 1.31 9.49
C LEU A 9 8.78 1.25 9.24
N LYS A 10 9.57 0.87 10.25
CA LYS A 10 11.03 0.72 10.10
C LYS A 10 11.41 -0.38 9.12
N ASP A 11 10.58 -1.41 8.97
CA ASP A 11 10.75 -2.49 7.98
C ASP A 11 10.84 -1.98 6.53
N TYR A 12 10.41 -0.74 6.27
CA TYR A 12 10.38 -0.12 4.94
C TYR A 12 11.52 0.88 4.72
N GLY A 13 12.44 0.99 5.68
CA GLY A 13 13.58 1.91 5.63
C GLY A 13 13.35 3.22 6.37
N SER A 14 14.44 3.96 6.57
CA SER A 14 14.47 5.19 7.38
C SER A 14 13.56 6.29 6.84
N ALA A 15 13.56 6.52 5.53
CA ALA A 15 12.68 7.52 4.90
C ALA A 15 11.19 7.22 5.16
N CYS A 16 10.78 5.96 4.95
CA CYS A 16 9.41 5.50 5.20
C CYS A 16 9.01 5.68 6.67
N SER A 17 9.91 5.32 7.59
CA SER A 17 9.70 5.48 9.03
C SER A 17 9.50 6.95 9.41
N LEU A 18 10.35 7.86 8.93
CA LEU A 18 10.26 9.29 9.23
C LEU A 18 8.98 9.91 8.70
N ILE A 19 8.61 9.58 7.45
CA ILE A 19 7.35 10.05 6.84
C ILE A 19 6.14 9.55 7.63
N GLY A 20 6.10 8.26 7.94
CA GLY A 20 4.96 7.68 8.65
C GLY A 20 4.86 8.15 10.11
N GLU A 21 5.99 8.36 10.80
CA GLU A 21 6.00 8.97 12.13
C GLU A 21 5.43 10.38 12.10
N TYR A 22 5.87 11.20 11.13
CA TYR A 22 5.32 12.54 10.94
C TYR A 22 3.80 12.51 10.69
N LEU A 23 3.33 11.64 9.80
CA LEU A 23 1.91 11.53 9.43
C LEU A 23 1.03 10.91 10.52
N THR A 24 1.61 10.15 11.47
CA THR A 24 0.90 9.66 12.65
C THR A 24 0.42 10.83 13.52
N ILE A 25 1.19 11.92 13.55
CA ILE A 25 0.90 13.13 14.33
C ILE A 25 0.18 14.17 13.47
N ASN A 26 0.68 14.40 12.27
CA ASN A 26 0.26 15.47 11.35
C ASN A 26 -0.41 14.87 10.12
N ASN A 27 -1.62 14.34 10.33
CA ASN A 27 -2.37 13.69 9.26
C ASN A 27 -2.81 14.71 8.19
N CYS A 28 -3.07 14.25 6.97
CA CYS A 28 -3.50 15.09 5.84
C CYS A 28 -2.50 16.22 5.49
N SER A 29 -1.22 15.88 5.38
CA SER A 29 -0.14 16.84 5.09
C SER A 29 0.27 16.84 3.63
N SER A 30 0.70 17.99 3.11
CA SER A 30 1.29 18.11 1.77
C SER A 30 2.73 17.59 1.73
N ILE A 31 3.24 17.33 0.52
CA ILE A 31 4.65 16.94 0.33
C ILE A 31 5.62 17.97 0.92
N THR A 32 5.33 19.27 0.77
CA THR A 32 6.18 20.36 1.29
C THR A 32 6.19 20.41 2.81
N GLN A 33 5.06 20.14 3.47
CA GLN A 33 4.98 20.05 4.93
C GLN A 33 5.78 18.86 5.46
N ILE A 34 5.63 17.70 4.83
CA ILE A 34 6.37 16.47 5.18
C ILE A 34 7.87 16.70 5.01
N GLN A 35 8.29 17.29 3.88
CA GLN A 35 9.70 17.56 3.60
C GLN A 35 10.33 18.45 4.66
N LYS A 36 9.65 19.56 5.00
CA LYS A 36 10.14 20.52 5.99
C LYS A 36 10.28 19.90 7.38
N SER A 37 9.41 18.96 7.76
CA SER A 37 9.46 18.34 9.09
C SER A 37 10.44 17.17 9.17
N THR A 38 10.64 16.44 8.09
CA THR A 38 11.49 15.23 8.08
C THR A 38 12.93 15.51 7.67
N ASN A 39 13.20 16.69 7.10
CA ASN A 39 14.50 17.06 6.52
C ASN A 39 15.01 16.07 5.47
N LEU A 40 14.11 15.30 4.84
CA LEU A 40 14.45 14.41 3.74
C LEU A 40 14.71 15.22 2.48
N ASP A 41 15.71 14.80 1.70
CA ASP A 41 15.89 15.30 0.35
C ASP A 41 14.71 14.85 -0.54
N SER A 42 14.55 15.53 -1.69
CA SER A 42 13.44 15.28 -2.60
C SER A 42 13.39 13.83 -3.10
N PHE A 43 14.54 13.22 -3.37
CA PHE A 43 14.58 11.84 -3.87
C PHE A 43 14.13 10.86 -2.78
N SER A 44 14.71 10.94 -1.58
CA SER A 44 14.34 10.07 -0.46
C SER A 44 12.88 10.21 -0.07
N LEU A 45 12.35 11.43 -0.07
CA LEU A 45 10.94 11.71 0.22
C LEU A 45 10.02 11.07 -0.82
N ASN A 46 10.29 11.29 -2.12
CA ASN A 46 9.47 10.73 -3.19
C ASN A 46 9.52 9.21 -3.22
N LEU A 47 10.70 8.62 -3.02
CA LEU A 47 10.87 7.17 -2.93
C LEU A 47 10.10 6.60 -1.73
N GLY A 48 10.23 7.22 -0.56
CA GLY A 48 9.51 6.81 0.65
C GLY A 48 8.00 6.87 0.48
N LEU A 49 7.47 7.99 -0.02
CA LEU A 49 6.03 8.13 -0.32
C LEU A 49 5.56 7.08 -1.33
N SER A 50 6.33 6.84 -2.39
CA SER A 50 6.01 5.83 -3.41
C SER A 50 5.92 4.44 -2.81
N ILE A 51 6.87 4.04 -1.96
CA ILE A 51 6.85 2.74 -1.28
C ILE A 51 5.63 2.64 -0.35
N LEU A 52 5.37 3.67 0.47
CA LEU A 52 4.26 3.66 1.42
C LEU A 52 2.89 3.62 0.73
N ILE A 53 2.73 4.31 -0.42
CA ILE A 53 1.52 4.25 -1.26
C ILE A 53 1.39 2.87 -1.90
N GLN A 54 2.46 2.38 -2.53
CA GLN A 54 2.50 1.07 -3.19
C GLN A 54 2.10 -0.05 -2.23
N ARG A 55 2.51 0.05 -0.98
CA ARG A 55 2.20 -0.89 0.10
C ARG A 55 0.89 -0.58 0.84
N ARG A 56 0.12 0.41 0.37
CA ARG A 56 -1.20 0.82 0.91
C ARG A 56 -1.19 1.27 2.38
N LEU A 57 -0.07 1.85 2.82
CA LEU A 57 0.08 2.38 4.18
C LEU A 57 -0.28 3.85 4.24
N ILE A 58 -0.17 4.55 3.12
CA ILE A 58 -0.60 5.93 2.96
C ILE A 58 -1.68 5.99 1.89
N THR A 59 -2.68 6.81 2.15
CA THR A 59 -3.67 7.28 1.19
C THR A 59 -3.37 8.72 0.81
N PHE A 60 -3.80 9.14 -0.37
CA PHE A 60 -3.69 10.53 -0.80
C PHE A 60 -5.00 11.03 -1.37
N THR A 61 -5.22 12.34 -1.23
CA THR A 61 -6.38 13.05 -1.77
C THR A 61 -5.94 14.35 -2.40
N PHE A 62 -6.62 14.76 -3.46
CA PHE A 62 -6.42 16.06 -4.08
C PHE A 62 -7.36 17.08 -3.45
N TYR A 63 -6.81 18.18 -2.94
CA TYR A 63 -7.56 19.28 -2.33
C TYR A 63 -6.86 20.60 -2.65
N ASP A 64 -7.59 21.59 -3.16
CA ASP A 64 -7.06 22.92 -3.54
C ASP A 64 -5.74 22.87 -4.34
N ASN A 65 -5.72 22.09 -5.42
CA ASN A 65 -4.54 21.86 -6.28
C ASN A 65 -3.30 21.31 -5.54
N LYS A 66 -3.49 20.67 -4.39
CA LYS A 66 -2.43 20.02 -3.62
C LYS A 66 -2.77 18.56 -3.36
N THR A 67 -1.76 17.71 -3.36
CA THR A 67 -1.86 16.33 -2.88
C THR A 67 -1.60 16.30 -1.38
N LEU A 68 -2.59 15.83 -0.63
CA LEU A 68 -2.50 15.62 0.82
C LEU A 68 -2.37 14.13 1.10
N TYR A 69 -1.44 13.78 1.99
CA TYR A 69 -1.12 12.41 2.36
C TYR A 69 -1.60 12.11 3.77
N LYS A 70 -2.13 10.90 3.95
CA LYS A 70 -2.68 10.41 5.20
C LYS A 70 -2.24 8.97 5.48
N LEU A 71 -1.70 8.74 6.68
CA LEU A 71 -1.40 7.39 7.15
C LEU A 71 -2.70 6.60 7.38
N ASP A 72 -2.74 5.37 6.88
CA ASP A 72 -3.80 4.40 7.17
C ASP A 72 -3.31 3.43 8.27
N ASP A 73 -3.45 3.85 9.52
CA ASP A 73 -3.05 3.09 10.70
C ASP A 73 -3.65 1.68 10.72
N LYS A 74 -4.88 1.53 10.21
CA LYS A 74 -5.55 0.22 10.16
C LYS A 74 -4.82 -0.72 9.22
N MET A 75 -4.34 -0.23 8.07
CA MET A 75 -3.54 -1.03 7.13
C MET A 75 -2.16 -1.37 7.68
N VAL A 76 -1.52 -0.45 8.40
CA VAL A 76 -0.24 -0.76 9.07
C VAL A 76 -0.42 -1.90 10.07
N ILE A 77 -1.43 -1.82 10.93
CA ILE A 77 -1.71 -2.86 11.94
C ILE A 77 -2.14 -4.19 11.31
N ARG A 78 -2.87 -4.17 10.18
CA ARG A 78 -3.31 -5.39 9.47
C ARG A 78 -2.15 -6.31 9.08
N ARG A 79 -0.93 -5.80 8.99
CA ARG A 79 0.28 -6.58 8.68
C ARG A 79 0.62 -7.64 9.71
N LEU A 80 0.30 -7.39 10.98
CA LEU A 80 0.47 -8.37 12.04
C LEU A 80 -0.36 -9.65 11.78
N PHE A 81 -1.40 -9.53 10.95
CA PHE A 81 -2.28 -10.63 10.60
C PHE A 81 -1.96 -11.31 9.26
N PHE A 82 -0.91 -10.89 8.56
CA PHE A 82 -0.58 -11.44 7.25
C PHE A 82 -0.37 -12.96 7.27
N ASN A 83 0.26 -13.50 8.32
CA ASN A 83 0.43 -14.94 8.46
C ASN A 83 -0.91 -15.70 8.52
N PHE A 84 -1.94 -15.12 9.15
CA PHE A 84 -3.27 -15.71 9.18
C PHE A 84 -3.94 -15.67 7.80
N TYR A 85 -3.80 -14.56 7.07
CA TYR A 85 -4.33 -14.45 5.71
C TYR A 85 -3.66 -15.46 4.78
N ILE A 86 -2.33 -15.57 4.85
CA ILE A 86 -1.55 -16.52 4.05
C ILE A 86 -2.03 -17.94 4.33
N ARG A 87 -2.10 -18.36 5.60
CA ARG A 87 -2.55 -19.70 5.97
C ARG A 87 -3.97 -19.98 5.47
N TYR A 88 -4.90 -19.04 5.69
CA TYR A 88 -6.28 -19.19 5.26
C TYR A 88 -6.40 -19.43 3.76
N VAL A 89 -5.65 -18.67 2.95
CA VAL A 89 -5.67 -18.77 1.49
C VAL A 89 -4.93 -20.01 1.00
N PHE A 90 -3.79 -20.34 1.60
CA PHE A 90 -2.97 -21.50 1.23
C PHE A 90 -3.75 -22.81 1.37
N ASP A 91 -4.55 -22.95 2.44
CA ASP A 91 -5.33 -24.15 2.71
C ASP A 91 -6.55 -24.32 1.76
N ARG A 92 -6.94 -23.27 1.02
CA ARG A 92 -8.22 -23.22 0.29
C ARG A 92 -8.13 -22.90 -1.20
N PHE A 93 -7.03 -22.30 -1.66
CA PHE A 93 -6.92 -21.78 -3.02
C PHE A 93 -5.58 -22.13 -3.67
N GLU A 94 -5.64 -22.64 -4.90
CA GLU A 94 -4.45 -22.92 -5.72
C GLU A 94 -3.70 -21.65 -6.12
N SER A 95 -4.39 -20.51 -6.21
CA SER A 95 -3.84 -19.19 -6.53
C SER A 95 -3.20 -18.47 -5.33
N HIS A 96 -2.82 -19.21 -4.28
CA HIS A 96 -2.14 -18.67 -3.10
C HIS A 96 -0.82 -17.94 -3.42
N LYS A 97 -0.10 -18.33 -4.48
CA LYS A 97 1.12 -17.63 -4.92
C LYS A 97 0.83 -16.22 -5.41
N SER A 98 -0.22 -16.06 -6.22
CA SER A 98 -0.72 -14.77 -6.68
C SER A 98 -1.16 -13.91 -5.51
N PHE A 99 -1.93 -14.49 -4.58
CA PHE A 99 -2.33 -13.80 -3.35
C PHE A 99 -1.14 -13.31 -2.54
N LEU A 100 -0.13 -14.16 -2.31
CA LEU A 100 1.07 -13.78 -1.58
C LEU A 100 1.81 -12.62 -2.26
N LYS A 101 1.92 -12.65 -3.58
CA LYS A 101 2.51 -11.56 -4.37
C LYS A 101 1.73 -10.26 -4.17
N ILE A 102 0.40 -10.28 -4.24
CA ILE A 102 -0.44 -9.10 -3.96
C ILE A 102 -0.22 -8.62 -2.52
N LEU A 103 -0.37 -9.51 -1.54
CA LEU A 103 -0.32 -9.19 -0.12
C LEU A 103 1.01 -8.53 0.27
N VAL A 104 2.13 -9.07 -0.24
CA VAL A 104 3.44 -8.49 0.00
C VAL A 104 3.57 -7.19 -0.77
N SER A 105 3.39 -7.18 -2.10
CA SER A 105 3.64 -6.01 -2.94
C SER A 105 2.67 -4.84 -2.72
N GLY A 106 1.52 -5.07 -2.09
CA GLY A 106 0.42 -4.12 -1.97
C GLY A 106 -0.41 -4.08 -3.26
N ILE A 107 -0.13 -3.12 -4.14
CA ILE A 107 -0.82 -2.99 -5.44
C ILE A 107 -0.08 -3.80 -6.51
N SER A 108 -0.67 -4.89 -7.01
CA SER A 108 0.04 -5.75 -7.98
C SER A 108 -0.68 -5.83 -9.31
N LYS A 109 0.08 -5.71 -10.42
CA LYS A 109 -0.40 -6.11 -11.75
C LYS A 109 -0.27 -7.61 -11.88
N ILE A 110 -1.35 -8.26 -12.31
CA ILE A 110 -1.37 -9.70 -12.56
C ILE A 110 -1.68 -9.94 -14.02
N ASP A 111 -0.85 -10.77 -14.64
CA ASP A 111 -1.06 -11.21 -16.01
C ASP A 111 -2.12 -12.32 -15.99
N ASN A 112 -3.36 -11.97 -16.36
CA ASN A 112 -4.51 -12.88 -16.36
C ASN A 112 -4.28 -14.19 -17.12
N TYR A 113 -3.33 -14.23 -18.06
CA TYR A 113 -2.99 -15.42 -18.86
C TYR A 113 -2.24 -16.51 -18.08
N LYS A 114 -1.66 -16.21 -16.91
CA LYS A 114 -0.80 -17.14 -16.17
C LYS A 114 -1.36 -17.58 -14.82
N GLU A 115 -2.31 -16.84 -14.25
CA GLU A 115 -2.72 -17.02 -12.86
C GLU A 115 -4.25 -17.00 -12.73
N ASN A 116 -4.84 -18.10 -12.24
CA ASN A 116 -6.28 -18.21 -12.02
C ASN A 116 -6.70 -17.50 -10.72
N ILE A 117 -6.80 -16.17 -10.80
CA ILE A 117 -7.17 -15.30 -9.66
C ILE A 117 -8.67 -15.05 -9.52
N GLU A 118 -9.47 -15.48 -10.49
CA GLU A 118 -10.92 -15.22 -10.53
C GLU A 118 -11.65 -15.78 -9.31
N ASN A 119 -11.24 -16.95 -8.81
CA ASN A 119 -11.83 -17.52 -7.60
C ASN A 119 -11.56 -16.62 -6.37
N LEU A 120 -10.34 -16.08 -6.23
CA LEU A 120 -10.02 -15.14 -5.13
C LEU A 120 -10.84 -13.85 -5.23
N LYS A 121 -11.07 -13.36 -6.45
CA LYS A 121 -11.88 -12.17 -6.72
C LYS A 121 -13.36 -12.41 -6.40
N GLN A 122 -13.93 -13.53 -6.86
CA GLN A 122 -15.33 -13.91 -6.61
C GLN A 122 -15.63 -14.08 -5.12
N GLN A 123 -14.67 -14.63 -4.35
CA GLN A 123 -14.79 -14.76 -2.90
C GLN A 123 -14.49 -13.46 -2.14
N GLY A 124 -14.18 -12.37 -2.83
CA GLY A 124 -13.90 -11.07 -2.23
C GLY A 124 -12.58 -10.99 -1.44
N ILE A 125 -11.67 -11.94 -1.65
CA ILE A 125 -10.37 -12.01 -0.97
C ILE A 125 -9.42 -10.94 -1.54
N ILE A 126 -9.47 -10.74 -2.85
CA ILE A 126 -8.75 -9.68 -3.55
C ILE A 126 -9.75 -8.74 -4.22
N LYS A 127 -9.35 -7.49 -4.43
CA LYS A 127 -10.15 -6.52 -5.16
C LYS A 127 -9.37 -5.93 -6.32
N GLU A 128 -10.06 -5.73 -7.43
CA GLU A 128 -9.51 -4.99 -8.55
C GLU A 128 -9.49 -3.50 -8.21
N VAL A 129 -8.38 -2.83 -8.55
CA VAL A 129 -8.26 -1.38 -8.38
C VAL A 129 -9.01 -0.71 -9.52
N SER A 130 -10.07 0.01 -9.20
CA SER A 130 -10.81 0.79 -10.20
C SER A 130 -9.88 1.83 -10.81
N ASN A 131 -9.61 1.74 -12.11
CA ASN A 131 -8.95 2.81 -12.84
C ASN A 131 -9.93 3.99 -12.97
N HIS A 132 -9.83 4.97 -12.07
CA HIS A 132 -10.36 6.31 -12.35
C HIS A 132 -9.41 7.00 -13.33
N ASN A 133 -9.48 6.59 -14.60
CA ASN A 133 -9.20 7.34 -15.82
C ASN A 133 -9.14 6.34 -16.98
N GLY A 134 -10.01 6.53 -17.99
CA GLY A 134 -10.22 5.61 -19.10
C GLY A 134 -9.04 5.50 -20.05
N SER A 135 -8.05 4.69 -19.69
CA SER A 135 -7.07 4.16 -20.63
C SER A 135 -7.37 2.67 -20.89
N ASN A 136 -7.74 2.39 -22.14
CA ASN A 136 -7.74 1.04 -22.70
C ASN A 136 -6.37 0.40 -22.45
N ASN A 137 -6.29 -0.58 -21.55
CA ASN A 137 -5.01 -1.20 -21.23
C ASN A 137 -4.88 -2.55 -21.94
N HIS A 138 -3.92 -2.61 -22.88
CA HIS A 138 -3.24 -3.82 -23.35
C HIS A 138 -2.34 -4.47 -22.27
N TYR A 139 -2.42 -4.00 -21.02
CA TYR A 139 -1.54 -4.36 -19.91
C TYR A 139 -2.43 -4.71 -18.70
N GLY A 140 -2.28 -5.92 -18.15
CA GLY A 140 -3.24 -6.56 -17.22
C GLY A 140 -3.71 -5.75 -16.00
N ASN A 141 -4.76 -6.26 -15.35
CA ASN A 141 -5.48 -5.60 -14.26
C ASN A 141 -4.64 -5.51 -12.98
N GLN A 142 -4.92 -4.49 -12.14
CA GLN A 142 -4.29 -4.27 -10.84
C GLN A 142 -5.16 -4.76 -9.69
N TYR A 143 -4.55 -5.39 -8.68
CA TYR A 143 -5.24 -6.00 -7.56
C TYR A 143 -4.62 -5.62 -6.21
N ILE A 144 -5.47 -5.61 -5.17
CA ILE A 144 -5.18 -5.22 -3.79
C ILE A 144 -5.84 -6.14 -2.75
#